data_AF-A0A2E3AXZ2-F1
#
_entry.id   AF-A0A2E3AXZ2-F1
#
_cell.length_a   1.000
_cell.length_b   1.000
_cell.length_c   1.000
_cell.angle_alpha   90.00
_cell.angle_beta   90.00
_cell.angle_gamma   90.00
#
_symmetry.space_group_name_H-M   'P 1'
#
loop_
_entity.id
_entity.type
_entity.pdbx_description
1 polymer ?
#
loop_
_entity_poly.entity_id
_entity_poly.type
_entity_poly.pdbx_seq_one_letter_code
_entity_poly.pdbx_strand_id
1 'polypeptide(L)' 'MMHTAIRDNWAIPDEAVKGAEFVLTRSMGDHQVFSIRGIIDGRAVCRHWNARHSRWEYETFGPAWFRGKVNHIEWRQAA' A
#
# COMPACT_ATOMS: atom_id res chain seq x y z
N MET A 1 -12.85 21.43 -26.56
CA MET A 1 -12.77 21.84 -25.15
C MET A 1 -12.31 20.64 -24.34
N MET A 2 -11.01 20.54 -24.07
CA MET A 2 -10.45 19.43 -23.28
C MET A 2 -10.76 19.70 -21.81
N HIS A 3 -11.77 19.01 -21.29
CA HIS A 3 -11.99 18.90 -19.85
C HIS A 3 -11.13 17.74 -19.35
N THR A 4 -9.80 17.91 -19.37
CA THR A 4 -8.89 16.94 -18.78
C THR A 4 -9.04 17.08 -17.28
N ALA A 5 -9.88 16.23 -16.71
CA ALA A 5 -10.25 16.25 -15.32
C ALA A 5 -8.99 16.14 -14.45
N ILE A 6 -8.66 17.22 -13.74
CA ILE A 6 -7.86 17.15 -12.53
C ILE A 6 -8.76 16.50 -11.46
N ARG A 7 -9.08 15.21 -11.62
CA ARG A 7 -9.87 14.43 -10.66
C ARG A 7 -9.23 13.12 -10.22
N ASP A 8 -8.20 12.63 -10.89
CA ASP A 8 -7.69 11.27 -10.61
C ASP A 8 -6.44 11.20 -9.73
N ASN A 9 -5.96 12.32 -9.17
CA ASN A 9 -4.67 12.34 -8.49
C ASN A 9 -4.71 11.97 -6.99
N TRP A 10 -5.85 11.47 -6.51
CA TRP A 10 -6.11 11.11 -5.12
C TRP A 10 -6.66 9.70 -4.95
N ALA A 11 -6.67 8.87 -5.99
CA ALA A 11 -7.06 7.47 -5.87
C ALA A 11 -5.91 6.62 -5.30
N ILE A 12 -6.26 5.53 -4.62
CA ILE A 12 -5.30 4.45 -4.33
C ILE A 12 -4.83 3.86 -5.67
N PRO A 13 -3.57 3.41 -5.79
CA PRO A 13 -3.11 2.70 -6.99
C PRO A 13 -4.00 1.50 -7.34
N ASP A 14 -4.23 1.24 -8.63
CA ASP A 14 -5.10 0.14 -9.08
C ASP A 14 -4.58 -1.24 -8.65
N GLU A 15 -3.28 -1.36 -8.36
CA GLU A 15 -2.65 -2.58 -7.83
C GLU A 15 -3.00 -2.84 -6.35
N ALA A 16 -3.43 -1.81 -5.62
CA ALA A 16 -3.84 -1.94 -4.22
C ALA A 16 -5.28 -2.47 -4.11
N VAL A 17 -5.44 -3.74 -4.41
CA VAL A 17 -6.69 -4.49 -4.26
C VAL A 17 -6.66 -5.40 -3.04
N LYS A 18 -7.84 -5.79 -2.54
CA LYS A 18 -7.94 -6.79 -1.47
C LYS A 18 -7.25 -8.09 -1.92
N GLY A 19 -6.34 -8.58 -1.08
CA GLY A 19 -5.54 -9.77 -1.35
C GLY A 19 -4.20 -9.47 -2.01
N ALA A 20 -3.93 -8.27 -2.52
CA ALA A 20 -2.61 -7.92 -3.02
C ALA A 20 -1.59 -7.84 -1.88
N GLU A 21 -0.33 -8.13 -2.20
CA GLU A 21 0.79 -7.92 -1.30
C GLU A 21 1.78 -6.95 -1.92
N PHE A 22 2.51 -6.23 -1.05
CA PHE A 22 3.63 -5.43 -1.48
C PHE A 22 4.77 -5.45 -0.46
N VAL A 23 5.98 -5.30 -0.98
CA VAL A 23 7.19 -5.17 -0.18
C VAL A 23 7.63 -3.72 -0.19
N LEU A 24 7.78 -3.14 1.00
CA LEU A 24 8.33 -1.81 1.19
C LEU A 24 9.81 -1.92 1.54
N THR A 25 10.67 -1.37 0.68
CA THR A 25 12.12 -1.26 0.92
C THR A 25 12.46 0.13 1.47
N ARG A 26 12.89 0.20 2.72
CA ARG A 26 13.27 1.46 3.38
C ARG A 26 14.72 1.84 3.05
N SER A 27 15.08 3.10 3.32
CA SER A 27 16.40 3.68 2.97
C SER A 27 17.62 2.93 3.53
N MET A 28 17.43 2.07 4.54
CA MET A 28 18.49 1.24 5.14
C MET A 28 18.51 -0.21 4.63
N GLY A 29 17.71 -0.54 3.61
CA GLY A 29 17.61 -1.90 3.07
C GLY A 29 16.63 -2.81 3.83
N ASP A 30 15.97 -2.31 4.87
CA ASP A 30 14.93 -3.07 5.56
C ASP A 30 13.72 -3.29 4.63
N HIS A 31 13.29 -4.55 4.52
CA HIS A 31 12.11 -4.95 3.77
C HIS A 31 10.96 -5.30 4.72
N GLN A 32 9.80 -4.69 4.52
CA GLN A 32 8.58 -5.04 5.23
C GLN A 32 7.52 -5.49 4.23
N VAL A 33 6.96 -6.69 4.44
CA VAL A 33 5.86 -7.21 3.62
C VAL A 33 4.53 -6.76 4.22
N PHE A 34 3.67 -6.21 3.37
CA PHE A 34 2.30 -5.83 3.70
C PHE A 34 1.31 -6.61 2.83
N SER A 35 0.24 -7.09 3.45
CA SER A 35 -0.89 -7.74 2.77
C SER A 35 -2.15 -6.91 2.91
N ILE A 36 -2.79 -6.54 1.80
CA ILE A 36 -4.01 -5.73 1.78
C ILE A 36 -5.19 -6.63 2.14
N ARG A 37 -5.86 -6.32 3.25
CA ARG A 37 -7.01 -7.08 3.77
C ARG A 37 -8.34 -6.51 3.33
N GLY A 38 -8.37 -5.24 2.93
CA GLY A 38 -9.56 -4.58 2.40
C GLY A 38 -9.28 -3.12 2.07
N ILE A 39 -10.23 -2.48 1.39
CA ILE A 39 -10.25 -1.05 1.12
C ILE A 39 -11.45 -0.46 1.85
N ILE A 40 -11.24 0.55 2.70
CA ILE A 40 -12.28 1.23 3.48
C ILE A 40 -12.07 2.73 3.33
N ASP A 41 -13.13 3.48 2.97
CA ASP A 41 -13.09 4.94 2.80
C ASP A 41 -11.91 5.45 1.96
N GLY A 42 -11.60 4.74 0.86
CA GLY A 42 -10.47 5.08 -0.01
C GLY A 42 -9.10 4.91 0.64
N ARG A 43 -8.98 4.06 1.67
CA ARG A 43 -7.73 3.66 2.32
C ARG A 43 -7.52 2.14 2.25
N ALA A 44 -6.29 1.71 2.03
CA ALA A 44 -5.92 0.30 2.10
C ALA A 44 -5.69 -0.10 3.55
N VAL A 45 -6.42 -1.10 4.04
CA VAL A 45 -6.18 -1.76 5.33
C VAL A 45 -5.17 -2.86 5.10
N CYS A 46 -3.95 -2.65 5.57
CA CYS A 46 -2.83 -3.55 5.39
C CYS A 46 -2.52 -4.28 6.69
N ARG A 47 -2.04 -5.51 6.58
CA ARG A 47 -1.50 -6.30 7.68
C ARG A 47 -0.04 -6.62 7.42
N HIS A 48 0.79 -6.56 8.45
CA HIS A 48 2.19 -6.97 8.38
C HIS A 48 2.59 -7.73 9.66
N TRP A 49 3.62 -8.59 9.56
CA TRP A 49 4.16 -9.29 10.73
C TRP A 49 5.16 -8.39 11.43
N ASN A 50 4.92 -8.10 12.71
CA ASN A 50 5.86 -7.40 13.56
C ASN A 50 6.72 -8.44 14.30
N ALA A 51 7.96 -8.62 13.84
CA ALA A 51 8.90 -9.60 14.42
C ALA A 51 9.26 -9.26 15.88
N ARG A 52 9.37 -7.97 16.24
CA ARG A 52 9.72 -7.53 17.60
C ARG A 52 8.67 -7.93 18.63
N HIS A 53 7.40 -7.86 18.26
CA HIS A 53 6.28 -8.18 19.15
C HIS A 53 5.66 -9.55 18.88
N SER A 54 6.19 -10.31 17.90
CA SER A 54 5.69 -11.62 17.48
C SER A 54 4.18 -11.66 17.26
N ARG A 55 3.66 -10.65 16.57
CA ARG A 55 2.22 -10.52 16.29
C ARG A 55 1.97 -9.86 14.94
N TRP A 56 0.77 -10.10 14.42
CA TRP A 56 0.26 -9.36 13.28
C TRP A 56 -0.19 -7.95 13.71
N GLU A 57 0.22 -6.95 12.96
CA GLU A 57 -0.21 -5.57 13.13
C GLU A 57 -0.94 -5.07 11.90
N TYR A 58 -1.84 -4.11 12.10
CA TYR A 58 -2.69 -3.53 11.06
C TYR A 58 -2.39 -2.05 10.92
N GLU A 59 -2.31 -1.59 9.68
CA GLU A 59 -2.11 -0.18 9.32
C GLU A 59 -3.05 0.21 8.20
N THR A 60 -3.38 1.50 8.12
CA THR A 60 -4.22 2.04 7.04
C THR A 60 -3.43 3.05 6.22
N PHE A 61 -3.27 2.79 4.92
CA PHE A 61 -2.54 3.68 4.03
C PHE A 61 -3.48 4.36 3.04
N GLY A 62 -3.39 5.68 3.00
CA GLY A 62 -4.11 6.49 2.03
C GLY A 62 -3.32 6.70 0.73
N PRO A 63 -3.97 7.29 -0.28
CA PRO A 63 -3.38 7.58 -1.59
C PRO A 63 -2.02 8.29 -1.54
N ALA A 64 -1.90 9.34 -0.72
CA ALA A 64 -0.68 10.12 -0.60
C ALA A 64 0.52 9.31 -0.06
N TRP A 65 0.26 8.30 0.78
CA TRP A 65 1.31 7.44 1.33
C TRP A 65 1.93 6.56 0.23
N PHE A 66 1.09 5.90 -0.57
CA PHE A 66 1.55 5.08 -1.69
C PHE A 66 2.35 5.91 -2.70
N ARG A 67 1.86 7.11 -3.02
CA ARG A 67 2.57 8.04 -3.91
C ARG A 67 3.97 8.39 -3.41
N GLY A 68 4.10 8.72 -2.12
CA GLY A 68 5.39 9.05 -1.52
C GLY A 68 6.36 7.88 -1.42
N LYS A 69 5.88 6.65 -1.63
CA LYS A 69 6.65 5.41 -1.52
C LYS A 69 6.68 4.60 -2.82
N VAL A 70 6.20 5.12 -3.94
CA VAL A 70 6.07 4.36 -5.20
C VAL A 70 7.40 3.74 -5.65
N ASN A 71 8.51 4.45 -5.53
CA ASN A 71 9.86 3.96 -5.89
C ASN A 71 10.42 2.94 -4.90
N HIS A 72 9.72 2.66 -3.81
CA HIS A 72 10.12 1.79 -2.71
C HIS A 72 9.18 0.59 -2.55
N ILE A 73 8.16 0.49 -3.39
CA ILE A 73 7.12 -0.54 -3.33
C ILE A 73 7.32 -1.52 -4.48
N GLU A 74 7.42 -2.79 -4.14
CA GLU A 74 7.37 -3.90 -5.08
C GLU A 74 6.06 -4.66 -4.88
N TRP A 75 5.18 -4.64 -5.88
CA TRP A 75 3.91 -5.35 -5.85
C TRP A 75 4.10 -6.84 -6.13
N ARG A 76 3.36 -7.68 -5.40
CA ARG A 76 3.34 -9.12 -5.56
C ARG A 76 1.90 -9.62 -5.59
N GLN A 77 1.65 -10.63 -6.41
CA GLN A 77 0.41 -11.39 -6.27
C GLN A 77 0.53 -12.26 -5.03
N ALA A 78 -0.48 -12.24 -4.17
CA ALA A 78 -0.55 -13.19 -3.07
C ALA A 78 -0.64 -14.61 -3.65
N ALA A 79 0.14 -15.52 -3.06
CA ALA A 79 0.07 -16.95 -3.34
C ALA A 79 -1.21 -17.58 -2.77
#